data_AF-A0A3A5VI89-F1
#
_entry.id   AF-A0A3A5VI89-F1
#
_cell.length_a   1.000
_cell.length_b   1.000
_cell.length_c   1.000
_cell.angle_alpha   90.00
_cell.angle_beta   90.00
_cell.angle_gamma   90.00
#
_symmetry.space_group_name_H-M   'P 1'
#
loop_
_entity.id
_entity.type
_entity.pdbx_description
1 polymer ?
#
loop_
_entity_poly.entity_id
_entity_poly.type
_entity_poly.pdbx_seq_one_letter_code
_entity_poly.pdbx_strand_id
1 'polypeptide(L)'
;MMVKWTYPVLFVVLLSMCSSLVLAEESNEIICETEGTSTQDREGCLDSDGDGWSDPDGNWNESMGADAFPNNASEHRDLDGDGLGDVEDPDMDGDSVVDETDLWPEDPVIWSDTDGDGYADQGFHRLSDNCPFTYGKSRIRLVGCSDIDGDFMPDEYDDDADGDGIRNEMERSASSGTILYDPFNANSTPLDSDEDTIPDVLDTDNDNDGWPDDVEIDRGSDRFDGQENPFNMYLGVNTGIFYAGGIGAGSFSMEYDPDHTEFSISVVSEIVFEELVIPLLLIPIYLGLYFSRRNEYRRCLESIESATTLAEMNELETIVNALVKDRKIRVYHGLVLRNAIEAGEDKFTQVLTEEE
;
A
#
# COMPACT_ATOMS: atom_id res chain seq x y z
N MET A 1 -24.31 48.02 -12.38
CA MET A 1 -23.83 49.41 -12.49
C MET A 1 -23.14 49.53 -13.84
N MET A 2 -23.78 50.19 -14.81
CA MET A 2 -23.23 50.44 -16.14
C MET A 2 -22.14 51.50 -16.06
N VAL A 3 -20.98 51.26 -16.69
CA VAL A 3 -20.08 52.34 -17.07
C VAL A 3 -19.54 52.06 -18.47
N LYS A 4 -20.07 52.80 -19.45
CA LYS A 4 -19.49 53.01 -20.77
C LYS A 4 -18.39 54.07 -20.63
N TRP A 5 -17.24 53.89 -21.29
CA TRP A 5 -16.40 55.00 -21.73
C TRP A 5 -15.93 54.79 -23.17
N THR A 6 -15.88 55.91 -23.86
CA THR A 6 -15.77 56.18 -25.30
C THR A 6 -14.32 56.44 -25.74
N TYR A 7 -13.95 55.91 -26.92
CA TYR A 7 -13.06 56.38 -28.04
C TYR A 7 -11.95 57.44 -27.77
N PRO A 8 -10.77 57.42 -28.45
CA PRO A 8 -10.70 57.49 -29.92
C PRO A 8 -9.50 56.89 -30.69
N VAL A 9 -9.79 56.70 -31.98
CA VAL A 9 -8.96 56.73 -33.20
C VAL A 9 -7.55 57.34 -33.04
N LEU A 10 -6.52 56.55 -33.39
CA LEU A 10 -5.24 57.06 -33.87
C LEU A 10 -4.87 56.33 -35.17
N PHE A 11 -4.78 57.12 -36.23
CA PHE A 11 -4.42 56.76 -37.58
C PHE A 11 -2.89 56.74 -37.68
N VAL A 12 -2.27 55.59 -37.95
CA VAL A 12 -0.90 55.53 -38.50
C VAL A 12 -0.88 54.50 -39.63
N VAL A 13 -0.66 55.05 -40.81
CA VAL A 13 -0.39 54.37 -42.07
C VAL A 13 0.95 53.65 -41.95
N LEU A 14 1.00 52.34 -42.25
CA LEU A 14 2.20 51.73 -42.80
C LEU A 14 1.83 50.75 -43.92
N LEU A 15 2.21 51.18 -45.13
CA LEU A 15 2.39 50.36 -46.32
C LEU A 15 3.20 49.10 -45.98
N SER A 16 2.69 47.91 -46.30
CA SER A 16 3.56 46.79 -46.65
C SER A 16 2.81 45.79 -47.55
N MET A 17 3.03 46.01 -48.84
CA MET A 17 3.06 45.04 -49.95
C MET A 17 2.10 43.84 -49.83
N CYS A 18 0.91 44.03 -50.38
CA CYS A 18 0.13 42.95 -50.98
C CYS A 18 0.85 42.55 -52.28
N SER A 19 1.67 41.50 -52.20
CA SER A 19 2.11 40.74 -53.38
C SER A 19 1.31 39.46 -53.38
N SER A 20 0.59 39.26 -54.48
CA SER A 20 -0.22 38.10 -54.80
C SER A 20 0.55 36.81 -54.51
N LEU A 21 0.19 36.10 -53.44
CA LEU A 21 0.55 34.70 -53.33
C LEU A 21 -0.39 33.96 -54.28
N VAL A 22 0.12 33.73 -55.50
CA VAL A 22 -0.36 32.66 -56.35
C VAL A 22 -0.23 31.40 -55.49
N LEU A 23 -1.36 30.79 -55.13
CA LEU A 23 -1.37 29.39 -54.74
C LEU A 23 -0.97 28.63 -56.01
N ALA A 24 0.32 28.35 -56.14
CA ALA A 24 0.75 27.21 -56.91
C ALA A 24 0.24 26.02 -56.12
N GLU A 25 -0.88 25.47 -56.56
CA GLU A 25 -1.21 24.08 -56.33
C GLU A 25 0.05 23.32 -56.77
N GLU A 26 0.78 22.72 -55.82
CA GLU A 26 1.70 21.63 -56.16
C GLU A 26 0.80 20.51 -56.67
N SER A 27 0.44 20.59 -57.96
CA SER A 27 0.20 19.37 -58.71
C SER A 27 1.51 18.60 -58.55
N ASN A 28 1.43 17.48 -57.84
CA ASN A 28 2.42 16.42 -57.94
C ASN A 28 2.36 15.98 -59.42
N GLU A 29 3.03 16.74 -60.29
CA GLU A 29 3.01 16.54 -61.72
C GLU A 29 3.80 15.25 -61.91
N ILE A 30 3.09 14.17 -62.22
CA ILE A 30 3.68 12.86 -62.46
C ILE A 30 4.59 13.04 -63.68
N ILE A 31 5.90 13.11 -63.45
CA ILE A 31 6.89 13.29 -64.52
C ILE A 31 7.17 11.91 -65.11
N CYS A 32 6.57 11.65 -66.26
CA CYS A 32 6.89 10.48 -67.08
C CYS A 32 7.46 10.92 -68.41
N GLU A 33 8.49 10.21 -68.89
CA GLU A 33 9.06 10.52 -70.20
C GLU A 33 8.07 10.25 -71.34
N THR A 34 7.17 9.28 -71.11
CA THR A 34 6.15 8.85 -72.07
C THR A 34 4.81 8.67 -71.36
N GLU A 35 3.76 9.30 -71.90
CA GLU A 35 2.37 9.12 -71.47
C GLU A 35 1.86 7.73 -71.88
N GLY A 36 1.03 7.10 -71.05
CA GLY A 36 0.51 5.76 -71.28
C GLY A 36 -0.72 5.42 -70.43
N THR A 37 -0.81 4.17 -69.98
CA THR A 37 -2.01 3.57 -69.38
C THR A 37 -1.83 3.01 -67.98
N SER A 38 -0.68 3.23 -67.32
CA SER A 38 -0.46 2.80 -65.94
C SER A 38 -1.52 3.38 -64.99
N THR A 39 -1.83 2.63 -63.93
CA THR A 39 -2.89 2.94 -62.96
C THR A 39 -2.52 2.66 -61.49
N GLN A 40 -1.46 1.91 -61.20
CA GLN A 40 -1.11 1.50 -59.84
C GLN A 40 -0.13 2.44 -59.14
N ASP A 41 0.85 2.96 -59.88
CA ASP A 41 1.90 3.84 -59.36
C ASP A 41 1.78 5.27 -59.95
N ARG A 42 2.53 5.56 -61.01
CA ARG A 42 2.54 6.82 -61.72
C ARG A 42 1.41 6.78 -62.74
N GLU A 43 0.20 7.14 -62.33
CA GLU A 43 -0.99 7.13 -63.22
C GLU A 43 -0.74 7.89 -64.54
N GLY A 44 -1.07 7.25 -65.67
CA GLY A 44 -1.00 7.86 -67.00
C GLY A 44 0.36 7.79 -67.69
N CYS A 45 1.27 6.95 -67.20
CA CYS A 45 2.60 6.74 -67.75
C CYS A 45 2.66 5.48 -68.61
N LEU A 46 3.73 5.34 -69.40
CA LEU A 46 3.95 4.16 -70.23
C LEU A 46 3.87 2.90 -69.37
N ASP A 47 3.07 1.96 -69.84
CA ASP A 47 2.80 0.64 -69.27
C ASP A 47 2.72 -0.28 -70.48
N SER A 48 3.82 -0.98 -70.75
CA SER A 48 4.06 -1.66 -72.01
C SER A 48 3.28 -2.98 -72.13
N ASP A 49 2.99 -3.65 -71.02
CA ASP A 49 2.32 -4.94 -71.00
C ASP A 49 0.89 -4.90 -70.42
N GLY A 50 0.49 -3.78 -69.83
CA GLY A 50 -0.87 -3.47 -69.41
C GLY A 50 -1.25 -4.04 -68.04
N ASP A 51 -0.28 -4.33 -67.17
CA ASP A 51 -0.52 -4.82 -65.81
C ASP A 51 -0.91 -3.70 -64.81
N GLY A 52 -0.74 -2.45 -65.24
CA GLY A 52 -1.08 -1.24 -64.52
C GLY A 52 0.09 -0.58 -63.79
N TRP A 53 1.29 -1.16 -63.76
CA TRP A 53 2.50 -0.52 -63.26
C TRP A 53 3.24 0.21 -64.39
N SER A 54 3.98 1.26 -64.07
CA SER A 54 4.65 2.06 -65.10
C SER A 54 6.06 1.57 -65.41
N ASP A 55 6.40 1.49 -66.70
CA ASP A 55 7.74 1.18 -67.20
C ASP A 55 8.81 2.11 -66.57
N PRO A 56 10.03 1.61 -66.29
CA PRO A 56 11.11 2.42 -65.78
C PRO A 56 11.57 3.44 -66.84
N ASP A 57 11.86 4.67 -66.38
CA ASP A 57 12.42 5.74 -67.20
C ASP A 57 13.62 6.42 -66.51
N GLY A 58 14.12 7.51 -67.09
CA GLY A 58 15.28 8.22 -66.54
C GLY A 58 15.09 8.81 -65.14
N ASN A 59 13.84 8.98 -64.68
CA ASN A 59 13.50 9.62 -63.40
C ASN A 59 12.86 8.65 -62.39
N TRP A 60 12.38 7.49 -62.83
CA TRP A 60 11.74 6.46 -62.01
C TRP A 60 12.24 5.10 -62.43
N ASN A 61 12.97 4.43 -61.54
CA ASN A 61 13.54 3.12 -61.80
C ASN A 61 12.94 2.06 -60.86
N GLU A 62 13.36 0.82 -61.01
CA GLU A 62 12.92 -0.34 -60.22
C GLU A 62 13.00 -0.08 -58.71
N SER A 63 14.14 0.47 -58.23
CA SER A 63 14.32 0.79 -56.81
C SER A 63 13.36 1.86 -56.25
N MET A 64 12.68 2.60 -57.13
CA MET A 64 11.67 3.59 -56.77
C MET A 64 10.24 3.04 -56.88
N GLY A 65 10.07 1.82 -57.39
CA GLY A 65 8.78 1.17 -57.62
C GLY A 65 8.28 1.23 -59.06
N ALA A 66 9.16 1.42 -60.04
CA ALA A 66 8.83 1.17 -61.44
C ALA A 66 8.64 -0.33 -61.68
N ASP A 67 7.90 -0.68 -62.72
CA ASP A 67 7.75 -2.07 -63.16
C ASP A 67 9.12 -2.70 -63.50
N ALA A 68 9.50 -3.73 -62.74
CA ALA A 68 10.72 -4.48 -62.96
C ALA A 68 10.68 -5.38 -64.22
N PHE A 69 9.48 -5.71 -64.70
CA PHE A 69 9.28 -6.56 -65.87
C PHE A 69 8.34 -5.94 -66.93
N PRO A 70 8.75 -4.86 -67.62
CA PRO A 70 7.92 -4.07 -68.58
C PRO A 70 7.31 -4.81 -69.78
N ASN A 71 7.53 -6.11 -69.92
CA ASN A 71 7.00 -6.93 -71.01
C ASN A 71 6.33 -8.22 -70.50
N ASN A 72 6.14 -8.36 -69.20
CA ASN A 72 5.55 -9.51 -68.55
C ASN A 72 4.47 -9.08 -67.56
N ALA A 73 3.24 -8.94 -68.04
CA ALA A 73 2.11 -8.46 -67.25
C ALA A 73 1.68 -9.35 -66.05
N SER A 74 2.42 -10.42 -65.75
CA SER A 74 2.22 -11.27 -64.57
C SER A 74 3.17 -10.94 -63.42
N GLU A 75 4.20 -10.12 -63.65
CA GLU A 75 5.25 -9.76 -62.71
C GLU A 75 5.48 -8.26 -62.78
N HIS A 76 5.71 -7.61 -61.64
CA HIS A 76 5.98 -6.18 -61.63
C HIS A 76 7.05 -5.74 -60.62
N ARG A 77 7.52 -6.67 -59.78
CA ARG A 77 8.41 -6.41 -58.64
C ARG A 77 9.48 -7.50 -58.60
N ASP A 78 10.70 -7.08 -58.25
CA ASP A 78 11.89 -7.90 -58.06
C ASP A 78 12.58 -7.33 -56.80
N LEU A 79 12.26 -7.90 -55.64
CA LEU A 79 12.63 -7.34 -54.33
C LEU A 79 14.11 -7.54 -54.00
N ASP A 80 14.70 -8.69 -54.36
CA ASP A 80 16.11 -9.01 -54.10
C ASP A 80 17.05 -8.63 -55.28
N GLY A 81 16.48 -8.36 -56.47
CA GLY A 81 17.21 -7.94 -57.66
C GLY A 81 17.94 -9.07 -58.38
N ASP A 82 17.52 -10.33 -58.21
CA ASP A 82 18.14 -11.49 -58.86
C ASP A 82 17.67 -11.69 -60.31
N GLY A 83 16.61 -10.98 -60.72
CA GLY A 83 16.01 -11.00 -62.05
C GLY A 83 14.84 -11.98 -62.21
N LEU A 84 14.39 -12.64 -61.14
CA LEU A 84 13.10 -13.31 -61.02
C LEU A 84 12.08 -12.33 -60.44
N GLY A 85 10.82 -12.47 -60.87
CA GLY A 85 9.76 -11.63 -60.32
C GLY A 85 9.17 -12.27 -59.07
N ASP A 86 8.82 -11.45 -58.08
CA ASP A 86 8.33 -11.90 -56.77
C ASP A 86 7.12 -12.86 -56.82
N VAL A 87 6.36 -12.93 -57.92
CA VAL A 87 5.22 -13.87 -58.03
C VAL A 87 5.70 -15.29 -58.37
N GLU A 88 6.83 -15.45 -59.05
CA GLU A 88 7.43 -16.75 -59.41
C GLU A 88 8.70 -17.07 -58.59
N ASP A 89 9.29 -16.07 -57.93
CA ASP A 89 10.44 -16.25 -57.05
C ASP A 89 10.05 -17.01 -55.76
N PRO A 90 10.69 -18.15 -55.44
CA PRO A 90 10.46 -18.85 -54.19
C PRO A 90 11.14 -18.23 -52.94
N ASP A 91 11.99 -17.22 -53.09
CA ASP A 91 12.77 -16.54 -52.04
C ASP A 91 12.85 -15.04 -52.37
N MET A 92 11.71 -14.34 -52.24
CA MET A 92 11.54 -13.01 -52.87
C MET A 92 12.45 -11.93 -52.29
N ASP A 93 12.90 -12.06 -51.03
CA ASP A 93 13.82 -11.10 -50.40
C ASP A 93 15.30 -11.54 -50.45
N GLY A 94 15.58 -12.75 -50.93
CA GLY A 94 16.91 -13.24 -51.22
C GLY A 94 17.74 -13.55 -49.97
N ASP A 95 17.10 -13.82 -48.84
CA ASP A 95 17.76 -14.12 -47.57
C ASP A 95 18.20 -15.60 -47.44
N SER A 96 17.89 -16.41 -48.46
CA SER A 96 18.13 -17.85 -48.57
C SER A 96 17.14 -18.74 -47.81
N VAL A 97 16.02 -18.18 -47.34
CA VAL A 97 14.88 -18.88 -46.76
C VAL A 97 13.71 -18.76 -47.73
N VAL A 98 13.06 -19.89 -48.04
CA VAL A 98 11.95 -19.87 -48.99
C VAL A 98 10.71 -19.24 -48.36
N ASP A 99 9.95 -18.46 -49.14
CA ASP A 99 8.75 -17.73 -48.72
C ASP A 99 7.71 -18.61 -47.99
N GLU A 100 7.61 -19.89 -48.36
CA GLU A 100 6.67 -20.83 -47.71
C GLU A 100 7.00 -21.09 -46.24
N THR A 101 8.26 -20.88 -45.83
CA THR A 101 8.77 -21.10 -44.48
C THR A 101 9.25 -19.83 -43.80
N ASP A 102 9.43 -18.76 -44.55
CA ASP A 102 9.76 -17.44 -44.04
C ASP A 102 8.54 -16.81 -43.36
N LEU A 103 8.71 -16.32 -42.14
CA LEU A 103 7.65 -15.62 -41.42
C LEU A 103 7.51 -14.14 -41.85
N TRP A 104 8.57 -13.57 -42.43
CA TRP A 104 8.64 -12.23 -43.01
C TRP A 104 9.24 -12.24 -44.42
N PRO A 105 8.55 -12.80 -45.43
CA PRO A 105 9.08 -12.97 -46.80
C PRO A 105 9.49 -11.69 -47.54
N GLU A 106 9.23 -10.51 -47.00
CA GLU A 106 9.57 -9.22 -47.63
C GLU A 106 10.73 -8.51 -46.90
N ASP A 107 11.34 -9.12 -45.87
CA ASP A 107 12.37 -8.50 -45.03
C ASP A 107 13.61 -9.40 -44.90
N PRO A 108 14.67 -9.13 -45.68
CA PRO A 108 15.80 -10.05 -45.81
C PRO A 108 16.72 -10.12 -44.58
N VAL A 109 16.32 -9.47 -43.47
CA VAL A 109 17.04 -9.46 -42.20
C VAL A 109 16.43 -10.45 -41.21
N ILE A 110 15.15 -10.80 -41.36
CA ILE A 110 14.39 -11.59 -40.40
C ILE A 110 13.56 -12.68 -41.10
N TRP A 111 13.61 -13.91 -40.59
CA TRP A 111 12.97 -15.05 -41.25
C TRP A 111 12.30 -16.05 -40.30
N SER A 112 12.65 -16.03 -39.01
CA SER A 112 12.15 -17.02 -38.04
C SER A 112 11.76 -16.43 -36.69
N ASP A 113 10.76 -17.05 -36.08
CA ASP A 113 10.22 -16.77 -34.75
C ASP A 113 10.04 -18.12 -34.04
N THR A 114 11.05 -18.53 -33.27
CA THR A 114 11.11 -19.91 -32.76
C THR A 114 10.09 -20.18 -31.65
N ASP A 115 9.74 -19.18 -30.84
CA ASP A 115 8.80 -19.31 -29.74
C ASP A 115 7.38 -18.78 -30.03
N GLY A 116 7.20 -18.11 -31.18
CA GLY A 116 5.91 -17.71 -31.73
C GLY A 116 5.35 -16.45 -31.08
N ASP A 117 6.21 -15.58 -30.57
CA ASP A 117 5.82 -14.39 -29.81
C ASP A 117 5.62 -13.13 -30.67
N GLY A 118 6.01 -13.22 -31.95
CA GLY A 118 5.90 -12.18 -32.95
C GLY A 118 7.17 -11.35 -33.13
N TYR A 119 8.27 -11.71 -32.48
CA TYR A 119 9.59 -11.14 -32.64
C TYR A 119 10.53 -12.14 -33.33
N ALA A 120 11.49 -11.60 -34.09
CA ALA A 120 12.36 -12.39 -34.94
C ALA A 120 13.61 -12.86 -34.19
N ASP A 121 14.01 -14.11 -34.38
CA ASP A 121 15.22 -14.68 -33.76
C ASP A 121 16.51 -13.96 -34.19
N GLN A 122 16.47 -13.32 -35.37
CA GLN A 122 17.59 -12.62 -35.97
C GLN A 122 17.82 -11.26 -35.29
N GLY A 123 19.09 -10.89 -35.13
CA GLY A 123 19.48 -9.59 -34.57
C GLY A 123 19.54 -8.45 -35.58
N PHE A 124 19.75 -7.23 -35.08
CA PHE A 124 19.94 -5.99 -35.87
C PHE A 124 18.73 -5.49 -36.65
N HIS A 125 17.54 -5.98 -36.33
CA HIS A 125 16.27 -5.48 -36.85
C HIS A 125 15.42 -4.87 -35.73
N ARG A 126 14.42 -4.06 -36.09
CA ARG A 126 13.51 -3.43 -35.10
C ARG A 126 12.57 -4.42 -34.42
N LEU A 127 12.36 -5.58 -35.06
CA LEU A 127 11.57 -6.70 -34.54
C LEU A 127 12.46 -7.80 -33.97
N SER A 128 13.77 -7.58 -33.83
CA SER A 128 14.66 -8.57 -33.24
C SER A 128 14.29 -8.87 -31.80
N ASP A 129 14.15 -10.14 -31.52
CA ASP A 129 13.92 -10.69 -30.21
C ASP A 129 15.22 -10.71 -29.38
N ASN A 130 15.11 -10.32 -28.11
CA ASN A 130 16.16 -10.45 -27.12
C ASN A 130 16.10 -11.79 -26.37
N CYS A 131 15.00 -12.51 -26.45
CA CYS A 131 14.79 -13.83 -25.86
C CYS A 131 14.27 -14.90 -26.86
N PRO A 132 14.99 -15.23 -27.96
CA PRO A 132 14.52 -16.06 -29.10
C PRO A 132 13.96 -17.48 -28.83
N PHE A 133 13.98 -17.93 -27.58
CA PHE A 133 13.53 -19.26 -27.19
C PHE A 133 12.55 -19.21 -26.01
N THR A 134 12.13 -18.03 -25.59
CA THR A 134 11.27 -17.79 -24.43
C THR A 134 10.20 -16.80 -24.81
N TYR A 135 9.01 -17.32 -25.11
CA TYR A 135 7.84 -16.54 -25.48
C TYR A 135 7.68 -15.30 -24.60
N GLY A 136 7.64 -14.13 -25.24
CA GLY A 136 7.60 -12.86 -24.55
C GLY A 136 6.80 -11.78 -25.28
N LYS A 137 6.38 -10.75 -24.56
CA LYS A 137 5.71 -9.59 -25.17
C LYS A 137 6.28 -8.25 -24.74
N SER A 138 7.38 -8.29 -24.01
CA SER A 138 8.08 -7.10 -23.56
C SER A 138 8.46 -6.21 -24.74
N ARG A 139 8.45 -4.90 -24.51
CA ARG A 139 8.77 -3.87 -25.51
C ARG A 139 9.75 -2.84 -24.99
N ILE A 140 10.00 -2.84 -23.69
CA ILE A 140 10.87 -1.89 -23.01
C ILE A 140 12.21 -2.58 -22.76
N ARG A 141 13.29 -2.00 -23.30
CA ARG A 141 14.69 -2.40 -23.09
C ARG A 141 15.08 -3.76 -23.67
N LEU A 142 14.38 -4.82 -23.30
CA LEU A 142 14.43 -6.12 -23.96
C LEU A 142 13.09 -6.34 -24.66
N VAL A 143 13.12 -6.63 -25.94
CA VAL A 143 11.94 -6.89 -26.78
C VAL A 143 11.80 -8.41 -26.93
N GLY A 144 10.57 -8.93 -26.90
CA GLY A 144 10.29 -10.38 -27.04
C GLY A 144 10.69 -11.25 -25.84
N CYS A 145 10.86 -10.63 -24.67
CA CYS A 145 11.10 -11.36 -23.43
C CYS A 145 9.81 -11.48 -22.60
N SER A 146 9.81 -12.44 -21.67
CA SER A 146 8.71 -12.69 -20.73
C SER A 146 8.26 -11.40 -20.05
N ASP A 147 6.94 -11.20 -20.02
CA ASP A 147 6.21 -10.00 -19.59
C ASP A 147 4.86 -10.52 -19.06
N ILE A 148 4.86 -10.95 -17.80
CA ILE A 148 3.76 -11.73 -17.21
C ILE A 148 2.52 -10.88 -16.98
N ASP A 149 2.70 -9.63 -16.55
CA ASP A 149 1.62 -8.70 -16.23
C ASP A 149 1.15 -7.88 -17.45
N GLY A 150 1.97 -7.84 -18.51
CA GLY A 150 1.66 -7.18 -19.77
C GLY A 150 1.89 -5.68 -19.76
N ASP A 151 2.73 -5.15 -18.86
CA ASP A 151 3.08 -3.74 -18.78
C ASP A 151 4.16 -3.30 -19.80
N PHE A 152 4.69 -4.28 -20.55
CA PHE A 152 5.76 -4.18 -21.55
C PHE A 152 7.19 -4.16 -20.99
N MET A 153 7.38 -4.17 -19.68
CA MET A 153 8.67 -4.41 -19.05
C MET A 153 8.94 -5.93 -19.08
N PRO A 154 10.17 -6.36 -19.38
CA PRO A 154 10.53 -7.75 -19.23
C PRO A 154 10.66 -8.11 -17.74
N ASP A 155 10.17 -9.29 -17.34
CA ASP A 155 10.18 -9.79 -15.95
C ASP A 155 11.56 -9.73 -15.26
N GLU A 156 12.66 -9.82 -16.04
CA GLU A 156 14.03 -9.71 -15.51
C GLU A 156 14.38 -8.31 -14.98
N TYR A 157 13.73 -7.28 -15.52
CA TYR A 157 13.90 -5.88 -15.12
C TYR A 157 12.66 -5.28 -14.47
N ASP A 158 11.63 -6.08 -14.23
CA ASP A 158 10.44 -5.65 -13.53
C ASP A 158 10.59 -5.82 -12.01
N ASP A 159 10.22 -4.77 -11.28
CA ASP A 159 10.21 -4.79 -9.83
C ASP A 159 8.92 -5.43 -9.28
N ASP A 160 7.86 -5.56 -10.09
CA ASP A 160 6.55 -6.17 -9.79
C ASP A 160 6.11 -7.01 -11.00
N ALA A 161 6.73 -8.19 -11.17
CA ALA A 161 6.69 -8.90 -12.45
C ALA A 161 5.32 -9.53 -12.77
N ASP A 162 4.47 -9.77 -11.78
CA ASP A 162 3.12 -10.26 -11.99
C ASP A 162 2.03 -9.19 -11.84
N GLY A 163 2.44 -7.94 -11.55
CA GLY A 163 1.59 -6.76 -11.53
C GLY A 163 0.50 -6.83 -10.46
N ASP A 164 0.76 -7.52 -9.35
CA ASP A 164 -0.19 -7.67 -8.25
C ASP A 164 -0.18 -6.51 -7.26
N GLY A 165 0.77 -5.57 -7.43
CA GLY A 165 0.92 -4.36 -6.63
C GLY A 165 2.01 -4.46 -5.57
N ILE A 166 2.55 -5.66 -5.32
CA ILE A 166 3.63 -5.88 -4.35
C ILE A 166 4.92 -6.20 -5.09
N ARG A 167 5.98 -5.45 -4.78
CA ARG A 167 7.28 -5.67 -5.41
C ARG A 167 7.80 -7.09 -5.15
N ASN A 168 8.49 -7.65 -6.14
CA ASN A 168 9.17 -8.95 -6.12
C ASN A 168 10.06 -9.17 -4.88
N GLU A 169 10.73 -8.11 -4.41
CA GLU A 169 11.54 -8.14 -3.18
C GLU A 169 10.69 -8.25 -1.91
N MET A 170 9.54 -7.56 -1.88
CA MET A 170 8.65 -7.49 -0.72
C MET A 170 7.94 -8.83 -0.52
N GLU A 171 7.48 -9.49 -1.58
CA GLU A 171 6.89 -10.83 -1.50
C GLU A 171 7.88 -11.87 -0.96
N ARG A 172 9.12 -11.85 -1.47
CA ARG A 172 10.19 -12.71 -0.95
C ARG A 172 10.51 -12.42 0.50
N SER A 173 10.40 -11.16 0.92
CA SER A 173 10.65 -10.74 2.30
C SER A 173 9.50 -11.09 3.24
N ALA A 174 8.25 -11.04 2.75
CA ALA A 174 7.06 -11.44 3.48
C ALA A 174 6.94 -12.97 3.60
N SER A 175 7.67 -13.71 2.75
CA SER A 175 7.76 -15.16 2.80
C SER A 175 8.37 -15.64 4.13
N SER A 176 7.78 -16.69 4.70
CA SER A 176 8.20 -17.34 5.93
C SER A 176 8.56 -18.81 5.66
N GLY A 177 9.00 -19.54 6.68
CA GLY A 177 9.33 -20.97 6.53
C GLY A 177 8.13 -21.88 6.18
N THR A 178 6.91 -21.34 6.15
CA THR A 178 5.66 -22.08 5.90
C THR A 178 4.81 -21.51 4.77
N ILE A 179 4.97 -20.23 4.45
CA ILE A 179 4.25 -19.52 3.38
C ILE A 179 5.33 -18.93 2.49
N LEU A 180 5.29 -19.26 1.20
CA LEU A 180 6.20 -18.72 0.20
C LEU A 180 5.34 -17.99 -0.82
N TYR A 181 5.66 -16.73 -1.05
CA TYR A 181 5.07 -15.92 -2.10
C TYR A 181 5.93 -16.03 -3.36
N ASP A 182 5.29 -16.10 -4.52
CA ASP A 182 5.89 -16.38 -5.81
C ASP A 182 5.76 -15.13 -6.71
N PRO A 183 6.84 -14.37 -6.91
CA PRO A 183 6.82 -13.06 -7.60
C PRO A 183 6.45 -13.04 -9.08
N PHE A 184 5.97 -14.16 -9.59
CA PHE A 184 5.63 -14.35 -11.00
C PHE A 184 4.21 -14.94 -11.11
N ASN A 185 3.41 -14.81 -10.05
CA ASN A 185 2.05 -15.33 -9.95
C ASN A 185 1.20 -14.43 -9.05
N ALA A 186 0.41 -13.56 -9.67
CA ALA A 186 -0.47 -12.59 -9.02
C ALA A 186 -1.57 -13.17 -8.11
N ASN A 187 -1.70 -14.50 -7.98
CA ASN A 187 -2.55 -15.12 -6.96
C ASN A 187 -1.77 -15.47 -5.68
N SER A 188 -0.46 -15.23 -5.68
CA SER A 188 0.48 -15.52 -4.61
C SER A 188 0.97 -14.24 -3.94
N THR A 189 0.05 -13.30 -3.72
CA THR A 189 0.30 -12.00 -3.11
C THR A 189 0.16 -12.07 -1.59
N PRO A 190 1.07 -11.46 -0.81
CA PRO A 190 0.85 -11.24 0.61
C PRO A 190 -0.32 -10.27 0.85
N LEU A 191 -0.86 -10.27 2.08
CA LEU A 191 -1.84 -9.25 2.46
C LEU A 191 -1.15 -7.90 2.63
N ASP A 192 -1.82 -6.85 2.17
CA ASP A 192 -1.46 -5.44 2.26
C ASP A 192 -2.80 -4.71 2.53
N SER A 193 -3.01 -4.28 3.77
CA SER A 193 -4.32 -3.85 4.27
C SER A 193 -4.66 -2.40 3.89
N ASP A 194 -3.66 -1.53 3.81
CA ASP A 194 -3.80 -0.11 3.44
C ASP A 194 -3.44 0.18 1.97
N GLU A 195 -2.97 -0.84 1.24
CA GLU A 195 -2.61 -0.79 -0.19
C GLU A 195 -1.43 0.17 -0.47
N ASP A 196 -0.47 0.30 0.46
CA ASP A 196 0.70 1.17 0.29
C ASP A 196 1.91 0.49 -0.37
N THR A 197 1.76 -0.76 -0.82
CA THR A 197 2.77 -1.66 -1.42
C THR A 197 3.70 -2.35 -0.41
N ILE A 198 3.45 -2.18 0.90
CA ILE A 198 4.19 -2.84 1.97
C ILE A 198 3.31 -3.94 2.57
N PRO A 199 3.69 -5.22 2.42
CA PRO A 199 2.94 -6.31 3.01
C PRO A 199 2.78 -6.17 4.53
N ASP A 200 1.62 -6.59 5.04
CA ASP A 200 1.20 -6.49 6.44
C ASP A 200 2.21 -7.04 7.46
N VAL A 201 3.04 -8.01 7.05
CA VAL A 201 4.03 -8.67 7.92
C VAL A 201 5.31 -7.84 8.05
N LEU A 202 5.53 -6.92 7.13
CA LEU A 202 6.69 -6.04 7.02
C LEU A 202 6.37 -4.59 7.36
N ASP A 203 5.09 -4.22 7.26
CA ASP A 203 4.59 -2.90 7.58
C ASP A 203 4.59 -2.65 9.10
N THR A 204 4.76 -1.38 9.46
CA THR A 204 4.74 -0.88 10.82
C THR A 204 3.46 -0.12 11.16
N ASP A 205 2.61 0.19 10.19
CA ASP A 205 1.36 0.95 10.35
C ASP A 205 0.35 0.46 9.30
N ASN A 206 -0.25 -0.71 9.56
CA ASN A 206 -1.03 -1.49 8.58
C ASN A 206 -2.34 -0.86 8.10
N ASP A 207 -2.79 0.22 8.71
CA ASP A 207 -3.96 0.99 8.27
C ASP A 207 -3.67 2.47 8.01
N ASN A 208 -2.40 2.86 8.16
CA ASN A 208 -1.84 4.17 7.81
C ASN A 208 -2.56 5.33 8.47
N ASP A 209 -3.04 5.10 9.69
CA ASP A 209 -3.72 6.12 10.48
C ASP A 209 -2.72 6.98 11.28
N GLY A 210 -1.43 6.62 11.23
CA GLY A 210 -0.30 7.28 11.86
C GLY A 210 0.07 6.68 13.21
N TRP A 211 -0.58 5.60 13.66
CA TRP A 211 -0.21 4.86 14.85
C TRP A 211 0.53 3.57 14.49
N PRO A 212 1.72 3.33 15.08
CA PRO A 212 2.41 2.08 14.85
C PRO A 212 1.65 0.86 15.39
N ASP A 213 1.65 -0.22 14.60
CA ASP A 213 1.08 -1.54 14.88
C ASP A 213 1.37 -2.07 16.28
N ASP A 214 2.63 -1.92 16.73
CA ASP A 214 3.08 -2.42 18.03
C ASP A 214 2.40 -1.66 19.19
N VAL A 215 2.24 -0.35 19.04
CA VAL A 215 1.53 0.50 20.00
C VAL A 215 0.04 0.16 20.01
N GLU A 216 -0.56 -0.01 18.85
CA GLU A 216 -1.98 -0.33 18.74
C GLU A 216 -2.34 -1.66 19.37
N ILE A 217 -1.55 -2.71 19.10
CA ILE A 217 -1.72 -4.03 19.71
C ILE A 217 -1.56 -3.95 21.23
N ASP A 218 -0.55 -3.23 21.72
CA ASP A 218 -0.31 -3.08 23.16
C ASP A 218 -1.45 -2.33 23.85
N ARG A 219 -2.10 -1.39 23.16
CA ARG A 219 -3.23 -0.61 23.69
C ARG A 219 -4.59 -1.28 23.45
N GLY A 220 -4.65 -2.21 22.51
CA GLY A 220 -5.83 -2.98 22.15
C GLY A 220 -6.75 -2.31 21.14
N SER A 221 -6.26 -1.35 20.33
CA SER A 221 -6.95 -0.92 19.10
C SER A 221 -6.73 -1.95 17.98
N ASP A 222 -7.52 -1.84 16.91
CA ASP A 222 -7.43 -2.74 15.75
C ASP A 222 -6.54 -2.12 14.69
N ARG A 223 -5.33 -2.67 14.52
CA ARG A 223 -4.29 -2.22 13.57
C ARG A 223 -4.63 -2.27 12.09
N PHE A 224 -5.84 -2.71 11.77
CA PHE A 224 -6.34 -2.86 10.40
C PHE A 224 -7.56 -1.95 10.15
N ASP A 225 -7.97 -1.15 11.14
CA ASP A 225 -9.10 -0.22 11.03
C ASP A 225 -8.62 1.21 11.26
N GLY A 226 -8.22 1.90 10.18
CA GLY A 226 -7.72 3.29 10.28
C GLY A 226 -8.77 4.33 10.70
N GLN A 227 -9.97 3.91 11.15
CA GLN A 227 -10.91 4.76 11.89
C GLN A 227 -10.85 4.56 13.41
N GLU A 228 -10.17 3.52 13.90
CA GLU A 228 -9.98 3.17 15.30
C GLU A 228 -8.51 3.25 15.67
N ASN A 229 -8.19 4.03 16.70
CA ASN A 229 -6.84 4.15 17.22
C ASN A 229 -6.86 4.34 18.73
N PRO A 230 -5.69 4.33 19.40
CA PRO A 230 -5.61 4.44 20.85
C PRO A 230 -6.30 5.68 21.41
N PHE A 231 -6.42 6.76 20.63
CA PHE A 231 -7.09 7.99 21.07
C PHE A 231 -8.61 7.90 21.03
N ASN A 232 -9.20 7.17 20.09
CA ASN A 232 -10.65 7.19 19.85
C ASN A 232 -11.38 5.87 20.18
N MET A 233 -10.66 4.76 20.42
CA MET A 233 -11.26 3.45 20.73
C MET A 233 -12.15 3.48 21.98
N TYR A 234 -11.88 4.40 22.92
CA TYR A 234 -12.73 4.62 24.09
C TYR A 234 -13.82 5.65 23.79
N LEU A 235 -15.07 5.18 23.77
CA LEU A 235 -16.27 6.02 23.60
C LEU A 235 -16.43 6.64 22.19
N GLY A 236 -15.58 6.27 21.22
CA GLY A 236 -15.66 6.75 19.83
C GLY A 236 -15.36 8.24 19.69
N VAL A 237 -14.60 8.83 20.61
CA VAL A 237 -14.21 10.23 20.60
C VAL A 237 -12.73 10.33 20.87
N ASN A 238 -12.04 11.33 20.29
CA ASN A 238 -10.64 11.55 20.61
C ASN A 238 -10.48 11.95 22.09
N THR A 239 -9.74 11.14 22.84
CA THR A 239 -9.48 11.30 24.28
C THR A 239 -8.05 11.73 24.59
N GLY A 240 -7.19 11.86 23.57
CA GLY A 240 -5.75 11.96 23.71
C GLY A 240 -5.15 13.27 23.20
N ILE A 241 -3.98 13.63 23.74
CA ILE A 241 -3.13 14.71 23.24
C ILE A 241 -1.67 14.45 23.61
N PHE A 242 -0.76 14.75 22.69
CA PHE A 242 0.68 14.73 22.92
C PHE A 242 1.19 16.11 23.32
N TYR A 243 2.11 16.18 24.27
CA TYR A 243 2.73 17.41 24.76
C TYR A 243 4.24 17.42 24.52
N ALA A 244 4.71 18.38 23.72
CA ALA A 244 6.10 18.56 23.29
C ALA A 244 6.98 19.30 24.29
N GLY A 245 6.36 19.93 25.29
CA GLY A 245 7.02 20.94 26.11
C GLY A 245 6.82 22.38 25.61
N GLY A 246 6.87 23.33 26.54
CA GLY A 246 6.70 24.75 26.27
C GLY A 246 5.25 25.23 26.37
N ILE A 247 5.02 26.52 26.07
CA ILE A 247 3.69 27.17 26.10
C ILE A 247 3.39 27.82 24.73
N GLY A 248 3.92 27.24 23.66
CA GLY A 248 3.77 27.73 22.29
C GLY A 248 2.60 27.07 21.55
N ALA A 249 2.27 27.60 20.37
CA ALA A 249 1.21 27.04 19.52
C ALA A 249 1.53 25.62 18.99
N GLY A 250 2.79 25.19 19.03
CA GLY A 250 3.23 23.83 18.67
C GLY A 250 3.55 22.95 19.88
N SER A 251 3.17 23.35 21.10
CA SER A 251 3.45 22.54 22.30
C SER A 251 2.52 21.34 22.44
N PHE A 252 1.46 21.24 21.64
CA PHE A 252 0.51 20.15 21.66
C PHE A 252 0.25 19.63 20.25
N SER A 253 0.17 18.30 20.10
CA SER A 253 -0.17 17.60 18.86
C SER A 253 -1.20 16.48 19.14
N MET A 254 -1.90 16.06 18.09
CA MET A 254 -2.74 14.85 18.12
C MET A 254 -2.12 13.69 17.34
N GLU A 255 -1.02 13.94 16.64
CA GLU A 255 -0.25 12.95 15.89
C GLU A 255 0.65 12.17 16.85
N TYR A 256 0.80 10.88 16.58
CA TYR A 256 1.66 10.01 17.36
C TYR A 256 3.10 10.53 17.34
N ASP A 257 3.70 10.66 18.52
CA ASP A 257 5.12 11.00 18.64
C ASP A 257 5.69 10.34 19.92
N PRO A 258 6.66 9.41 19.78
CA PRO A 258 7.21 8.67 20.91
C PRO A 258 8.06 9.51 21.86
N ASP A 259 8.55 10.69 21.44
CA ASP A 259 9.34 11.59 22.28
C ASP A 259 8.45 12.55 23.11
N HIS A 260 7.15 12.62 22.80
CA HIS A 260 6.20 13.52 23.45
C HIS A 260 5.48 12.85 24.62
N THR A 261 5.06 13.65 25.61
CA THR A 261 4.27 13.12 26.71
C THR A 261 2.81 12.99 26.30
N GLU A 262 2.30 11.77 26.25
CA GLU A 262 0.90 11.47 25.96
C GLU A 262 0.01 11.67 27.19
N PHE A 263 -1.17 12.27 26.97
CA PHE A 263 -2.27 12.30 27.92
C PHE A 263 -3.54 11.81 27.25
N SER A 264 -3.96 10.57 27.55
CA SER A 264 -5.11 9.92 26.93
C SER A 264 -5.82 8.97 27.89
N ILE A 265 -7.03 8.52 27.52
CA ILE A 265 -7.68 7.44 28.27
C ILE A 265 -6.94 6.12 28.06
N SER A 266 -6.33 5.88 26.88
CA SER A 266 -5.57 4.65 26.60
C SER A 266 -4.36 4.48 27.51
N VAL A 267 -3.54 5.51 27.72
CA VAL A 267 -2.40 5.47 28.67
C VAL A 267 -2.88 5.22 30.10
N VAL A 268 -3.95 5.90 30.52
CA VAL A 268 -4.48 5.71 31.88
C VAL A 268 -5.01 4.28 32.05
N SER A 269 -5.67 3.74 31.02
CA SER A 269 -6.17 2.37 31.00
C SER A 269 -5.01 1.37 31.14
N GLU A 270 -3.97 1.51 30.32
CA GLU A 270 -2.75 0.68 30.37
C GLU A 270 -2.12 0.69 31.77
N ILE A 271 -1.83 1.87 32.35
CA ILE A 271 -1.26 1.96 33.71
C ILE A 271 -2.16 1.27 34.74
N VAL A 272 -3.48 1.45 34.62
CA VAL A 272 -4.44 0.85 35.56
C VAL A 272 -4.44 -0.67 35.44
N PHE A 273 -4.42 -1.22 34.21
CA PHE A 273 -4.52 -2.64 33.93
C PHE A 273 -3.20 -3.41 34.07
N GLU A 274 -2.06 -2.79 33.85
CA GLU A 274 -0.76 -3.45 33.97
C GLU A 274 -0.15 -3.31 35.36
N GLU A 275 -0.07 -2.08 35.88
CA GLU A 275 0.68 -1.81 37.12
C GLU A 275 -0.23 -1.82 38.36
N LEU A 276 -1.45 -1.29 38.23
CA LEU A 276 -2.30 -0.99 39.38
C LEU A 276 -3.39 -2.02 39.66
N VAL A 277 -3.57 -3.07 38.84
CA VAL A 277 -4.62 -4.08 39.05
C VAL A 277 -4.53 -4.71 40.43
N ILE A 278 -3.35 -5.18 40.84
CA ILE A 278 -3.18 -5.83 42.14
C ILE A 278 -3.44 -4.86 43.30
N PRO A 279 -2.82 -3.66 43.34
CA PRO A 279 -3.15 -2.64 44.35
C PRO A 279 -4.66 -2.33 44.41
N LEU A 280 -5.31 -2.18 43.26
CA LEU A 280 -6.71 -1.79 43.16
C LEU A 280 -7.64 -2.93 43.64
N LEU A 281 -7.31 -4.18 43.33
CA LEU A 281 -7.99 -5.37 43.86
C LEU A 281 -7.79 -5.56 45.37
N LEU A 282 -6.67 -5.10 45.93
CA LEU A 282 -6.41 -5.16 47.38
C LEU A 282 -7.26 -4.15 48.17
N ILE A 283 -7.66 -3.02 47.59
CA ILE A 283 -8.47 -1.99 48.27
C ILE A 283 -9.75 -2.56 48.93
N PRO A 284 -10.66 -3.25 48.20
CA PRO A 284 -11.87 -3.80 48.81
C PRO A 284 -11.57 -4.88 49.87
N ILE A 285 -10.50 -5.67 49.69
CA ILE A 285 -10.05 -6.66 50.66
C ILE A 285 -9.59 -5.97 51.96
N TYR A 286 -8.77 -4.93 51.85
CA TYR A 286 -8.32 -4.12 52.98
C TYR A 286 -9.49 -3.45 53.70
N LEU A 287 -10.45 -2.88 52.95
CA LEU A 287 -11.66 -2.30 53.52
C LEU A 287 -12.51 -3.36 54.23
N GLY A 288 -12.70 -4.54 53.63
CA GLY A 288 -13.41 -5.66 54.25
C GLY A 288 -12.77 -6.11 55.57
N LEU A 289 -11.45 -6.27 55.59
CA LEU A 289 -10.70 -6.57 56.81
C LEU A 289 -10.77 -5.44 57.85
N TYR A 290 -10.71 -4.18 57.41
CA TYR A 290 -10.82 -3.01 58.28
C TYR A 290 -12.20 -2.94 58.96
N PHE A 291 -13.28 -3.06 58.18
CA PHE A 291 -14.65 -3.04 58.71
C PHE A 291 -14.96 -4.24 59.59
N SER A 292 -14.52 -5.44 59.21
CA SER A 292 -14.66 -6.65 60.04
C SER A 292 -14.01 -6.47 61.41
N ARG A 293 -12.75 -6.00 61.45
CA ARG A 293 -12.04 -5.69 62.70
C ARG A 293 -12.72 -4.60 63.52
N ARG A 294 -13.25 -3.57 62.87
CA ARG A 294 -13.96 -2.46 63.52
C ARG A 294 -15.27 -2.93 64.14
N ASN A 295 -16.01 -3.81 63.45
CA ASN A 295 -17.26 -4.38 63.96
C ASN A 295 -17.00 -5.28 65.18
N GLU A 296 -15.98 -6.14 65.14
CA GLU A 296 -15.62 -6.96 66.31
C GLU A 296 -15.20 -6.12 67.51
N TYR A 297 -14.38 -5.08 67.30
CA TYR A 297 -14.02 -4.14 68.37
C TYR A 297 -15.26 -3.45 68.97
N ARG A 298 -16.16 -2.96 68.12
CA ARG A 298 -17.39 -2.27 68.55
C ARG A 298 -18.31 -3.21 69.32
N ARG A 299 -18.45 -4.46 68.86
CA ARG A 299 -19.23 -5.50 69.53
C ARG A 299 -18.69 -5.80 70.93
N CYS A 300 -17.37 -5.92 71.09
CA CYS A 300 -16.76 -6.09 72.41
C CYS A 300 -17.01 -4.87 73.30
N LEU A 301 -16.87 -3.65 72.78
CA LEU A 301 -17.10 -2.43 73.53
C LEU A 301 -18.56 -2.32 74.00
N GLU A 302 -19.53 -2.58 73.11
CA GLU A 302 -20.96 -2.63 73.46
C GLU A 302 -21.25 -3.72 74.51
N SER A 303 -20.59 -4.89 74.39
CA SER A 303 -20.75 -5.98 75.36
C SER A 303 -20.22 -5.59 76.74
N ILE A 304 -19.08 -4.90 76.81
CA ILE A 304 -18.50 -4.38 78.06
C ILE A 304 -19.41 -3.31 78.68
N GLU A 305 -19.96 -2.39 77.88
CA GLU A 305 -20.89 -1.36 78.38
C GLU A 305 -22.20 -1.94 78.91
N SER A 306 -22.66 -3.06 78.35
CA SER A 306 -23.91 -3.73 78.74
C SER A 306 -23.76 -4.75 79.87
N ALA A 307 -22.54 -5.13 80.24
CA ALA A 307 -22.29 -6.16 81.24
C ALA A 307 -22.72 -5.69 82.64
N THR A 308 -23.41 -6.57 83.37
CA THR A 308 -24.03 -6.26 84.68
C THR A 308 -23.39 -7.02 85.84
N THR A 309 -22.54 -8.00 85.55
CA THR A 309 -21.91 -8.86 86.55
C THR A 309 -20.40 -8.99 86.37
N LEU A 310 -19.68 -9.26 87.47
CA LEU A 310 -18.23 -9.51 87.44
C LEU A 310 -17.86 -10.80 86.67
N ALA A 311 -18.76 -11.79 86.63
CA ALA A 311 -18.55 -13.03 85.88
C ALA A 311 -18.54 -12.77 84.36
N GLU A 312 -19.43 -11.91 83.87
CA GLU A 312 -19.48 -11.49 82.45
C GLU A 312 -18.20 -10.73 82.04
N MET A 313 -17.63 -9.90 82.93
CA MET A 313 -16.38 -9.18 82.67
C MET A 313 -15.18 -10.11 82.46
N ASN A 314 -15.03 -11.14 83.31
CA ASN A 314 -13.98 -12.16 83.16
C ASN A 314 -14.12 -12.98 81.87
N GLU A 315 -15.36 -13.28 81.47
CA GLU A 315 -15.64 -13.98 80.21
C GLU A 315 -15.27 -13.10 79.01
N LEU A 316 -15.62 -11.80 79.06
CA LEU A 316 -15.26 -10.83 78.03
C LEU A 316 -13.74 -10.66 77.90
N GLU A 317 -12.99 -10.68 79.00
CA GLU A 317 -11.53 -10.65 78.95
C GLU A 317 -10.96 -11.86 78.18
N THR A 318 -11.51 -13.04 78.44
CA THR A 318 -11.12 -14.27 77.73
C THR A 318 -11.42 -14.18 76.23
N ILE A 319 -12.58 -13.63 75.86
CA ILE A 319 -12.97 -13.41 74.46
C ILE A 319 -12.04 -12.41 73.78
N VAL A 320 -11.76 -11.27 74.41
CA VAL A 320 -10.87 -10.23 73.86
C VAL A 320 -9.47 -10.79 73.61
N ASN A 321 -8.92 -11.56 74.56
CA ASN A 321 -7.62 -12.21 74.41
C ASN A 321 -7.60 -13.21 73.23
N ALA A 322 -8.67 -13.98 73.04
CA ALA A 322 -8.80 -14.88 71.89
C ALA A 322 -8.88 -14.09 70.55
N LEU A 323 -9.64 -12.99 70.50
CA LEU A 323 -9.77 -12.15 69.31
C LEU A 323 -8.43 -11.48 68.91
N VAL A 324 -7.61 -11.07 69.88
CA VAL A 324 -6.25 -10.56 69.61
C VAL A 324 -5.35 -11.68 69.08
N LYS A 325 -5.39 -12.87 69.71
CA LYS A 325 -4.59 -14.04 69.31
C LYS A 325 -4.92 -14.47 67.87
N ASP A 326 -6.19 -14.47 67.51
CA ASP A 326 -6.68 -14.83 66.18
C ASP A 326 -6.55 -13.67 65.17
N ARG A 327 -5.97 -12.54 65.56
CA ARG A 327 -5.77 -11.32 64.75
C ARG A 327 -7.08 -10.72 64.19
N LYS A 328 -8.21 -11.03 64.83
CA LYS A 328 -9.53 -10.48 64.55
C LYS A 328 -9.68 -9.04 65.05
N ILE A 329 -8.87 -8.63 66.03
CA ILE A 329 -8.71 -7.23 66.44
C ILE A 329 -7.22 -6.89 66.58
N ARG A 330 -6.87 -5.60 66.53
CA ARG A 330 -5.48 -5.14 66.68
C ARG A 330 -5.07 -5.13 68.16
N VAL A 331 -3.78 -5.32 68.44
CA VAL A 331 -3.25 -5.36 69.82
C VAL A 331 -3.62 -4.11 70.62
N TYR A 332 -3.49 -2.92 70.04
CA TYR A 332 -3.86 -1.68 70.74
C TYR A 332 -5.37 -1.57 71.01
N HIS A 333 -6.23 -2.07 70.12
CA HIS A 333 -7.67 -2.16 70.36
C HIS A 333 -7.94 -3.13 71.53
N GLY A 334 -7.24 -4.25 71.58
CA GLY A 334 -7.32 -5.19 72.71
C GLY A 334 -6.88 -4.57 74.03
N LEU A 335 -5.80 -3.78 74.05
CA LEU A 335 -5.36 -3.04 75.25
C LEU A 335 -6.41 -2.02 75.72
N VAL A 336 -7.03 -1.28 74.80
CA VAL A 336 -8.10 -0.34 75.13
C VAL A 336 -9.31 -1.08 75.71
N LEU A 337 -9.72 -2.21 75.12
CA LEU A 337 -10.81 -3.03 75.64
C LEU A 337 -10.50 -3.60 77.03
N ARG A 338 -9.26 -4.06 77.27
CA ARG A 338 -8.83 -4.55 78.57
C ARG A 338 -8.86 -3.45 79.63
N ASN A 339 -8.33 -2.26 79.33
CA ASN A 339 -8.42 -1.12 80.25
C ASN A 339 -9.88 -0.75 80.55
N ALA A 340 -10.78 -0.89 79.58
CA ALA A 340 -12.21 -0.66 79.78
C ALA A 340 -12.86 -1.73 80.69
N ILE A 341 -12.43 -2.99 80.57
CA ILE A 341 -12.84 -4.09 81.46
C ILE A 341 -12.35 -3.84 82.88
N GLU A 342 -11.05 -3.56 83.06
CA GLU A 342 -10.44 -3.29 84.38
C GLU A 342 -11.16 -2.12 85.09
N ALA A 343 -11.46 -1.04 84.36
CA ALA A 343 -12.23 0.09 84.90
C ALA A 343 -13.70 -0.25 85.22
N GLY A 344 -14.27 -1.26 84.57
CA GLY A 344 -15.60 -1.80 84.87
C GLY A 344 -15.58 -2.68 86.12
N GLU A 345 -14.60 -3.56 86.25
CA GLU A 345 -14.40 -4.45 87.40
C GLU A 345 -14.18 -3.67 88.70
N ASP A 346 -13.41 -2.58 88.64
CA ASP A 346 -13.18 -1.68 89.79
C ASP A 346 -14.51 -1.08 90.30
N LYS A 347 -15.43 -0.71 89.40
CA LYS A 347 -16.75 -0.18 89.78
C LYS A 347 -17.61 -1.24 90.47
N PHE A 348 -17.62 -2.47 89.95
CA PHE A 348 -18.39 -3.56 90.57
C PHE A 348 -17.80 -3.98 91.93
N THR A 349 -16.47 -3.94 92.06
CA THR A 349 -15.77 -4.26 93.32
C THR A 349 -16.05 -3.18 94.38
N GLN A 350 -16.09 -1.90 94.00
CA GLN A 350 -16.48 -0.81 94.91
C GLN A 350 -17.92 -0.95 95.41
N VAL A 351 -18.87 -1.28 94.54
CA VAL A 351 -20.28 -1.50 94.92
C VAL A 351 -20.42 -2.68 95.89
N LEU A 352 -19.69 -3.78 95.67
CA LEU A 352 -19.69 -4.93 96.59
C LEU A 352 -19.10 -4.61 97.97
N THR A 353 -18.14 -3.68 98.06
CA THR A 353 -17.57 -3.23 99.34
C THR A 353 -18.39 -2.18 100.08
N GLU A 354 -19.37 -1.54 99.43
CA GLU A 354 -20.28 -0.57 100.04
C GLU A 354 -21.60 -1.20 100.55
N GLU A 355 -21.90 -2.45 100.16
CA GLU A 355 -23.08 -3.21 100.59
C GLU A 355 -22.83 -4.19 101.76
N GLU A 356 -21.58 -4.33 102.22
CA GLU A 356 -21.20 -4.99 103.49
C GLU A 356 -21.08 -3.99 104.65
#